data_AF-A0A2T1D1H0-F1
#
_entry.id   AF-A0A2T1D1H0-F1
#
_cell.length_a   1.000
_cell.length_b   1.000
_cell.length_c   1.000
_cell.angle_alpha   90.00
_cell.angle_beta   90.00
_cell.angle_gamma   90.00
#
_symmetry.space_group_name_H-M   'P 1'
#
loop_
_entity.id
_entity.type
_entity.pdbx_description
1 polymer ?
#
loop_
_entity_poly.entity_id
_entity_poly.type
_entity_poly.pdbx_seq_one_letter_code
_entity_poly.pdbx_strand_id
1 'polypeptide(L)'
;MTWGKLLQPDLVLGDSIVNLTADILEKYQIKGLVLDVDETLVPITAMNASPELSLWVAEIKPLVSLWLASNNLSQTRIGRIAESLNLPYITGAAKPSRRKLRKAVTAMNLPVEQVAMVGDRLFTDVLAGNRLGMFTILVEPMIDAGYALRKHPVRSFEVWVSQALGASLDGRK
;
A
#
# COMPACT_ATOMS: atom_id res chain seq x y z
N MET A 1 -22.53 1.16 0.40
CA MET A 1 -21.45 0.67 -0.48
C MET A 1 -21.52 -0.85 -0.52
N THR A 2 -21.46 -1.46 -1.70
CA THR A 2 -21.41 -2.93 -1.85
C THR A 2 -20.00 -3.45 -1.55
N TRP A 3 -19.88 -4.73 -1.21
CA TRP A 3 -18.58 -5.37 -0.97
C TRP A 3 -17.64 -5.30 -2.19
N GLY A 4 -18.17 -5.48 -3.42
CA GLY A 4 -17.40 -5.32 -4.65
C GLY A 4 -16.75 -3.93 -4.77
N LYS A 5 -17.49 -2.84 -4.51
CA LYS A 5 -16.94 -1.48 -4.55
C LYS A 5 -15.85 -1.22 -3.51
N LEU A 6 -15.94 -1.87 -2.36
CA LEU A 6 -14.96 -1.74 -1.27
C LEU A 6 -13.68 -2.54 -1.51
N LEU A 7 -13.74 -3.60 -2.31
CA LEU A 7 -12.57 -4.41 -2.68
C LEU A 7 -11.98 -4.02 -4.04
N GLN A 8 -12.64 -3.15 -4.79
CA GLN A 8 -12.13 -2.64 -6.05
C GLN A 8 -11.09 -1.53 -5.80
N PRO A 9 -9.83 -1.68 -6.25
CA PRO A 9 -8.86 -0.60 -6.22
C PRO A 9 -9.22 0.49 -7.25
N ASP A 10 -8.77 1.71 -7.02
CA ASP A 10 -8.90 2.81 -7.99
C ASP A 10 -7.85 2.68 -9.10
N LEU A 11 -6.66 2.18 -8.75
CA LEU A 11 -5.56 1.88 -9.67
C LEU A 11 -4.95 0.51 -9.36
N VAL A 12 -4.77 -0.31 -10.40
CA VAL A 12 -3.88 -1.48 -10.36
C VAL A 12 -2.61 -1.11 -11.11
N LEU A 13 -1.47 -1.07 -10.42
CA LEU A 13 -0.21 -0.65 -11.03
C LEU A 13 0.32 -1.70 -12.02
N GLY A 14 0.08 -2.99 -11.74
CA GLY A 14 0.58 -4.11 -12.54
C GLY A 14 2.07 -4.41 -12.33
N ASP A 15 2.71 -3.73 -11.38
CA ASP A 15 4.11 -3.87 -11.00
C ASP A 15 4.27 -3.54 -9.51
N SER A 16 5.47 -3.73 -8.99
CA SER A 16 5.91 -3.31 -7.66
C SER A 16 5.92 -1.79 -7.51
N ILE A 17 5.93 -1.32 -6.26
CA ILE A 17 5.82 0.11 -5.93
C ILE A 17 6.93 0.99 -6.53
N VAL A 18 8.11 0.44 -6.83
CA VAL A 18 9.23 1.25 -7.38
C VAL A 18 8.91 1.81 -8.77
N ASN A 19 7.89 1.27 -9.44
CA ASN A 19 7.37 1.77 -10.71
C ASN A 19 6.22 2.80 -10.55
N LEU A 20 5.87 3.18 -9.32
CA LEU A 20 4.92 4.27 -9.07
C LEU A 20 5.62 5.62 -9.28
N THR A 21 5.43 6.22 -10.45
CA THR A 21 6.12 7.46 -10.85
C THR A 21 5.42 8.73 -10.39
N ALA A 22 6.16 9.85 -10.38
CA ALA A 22 5.64 11.18 -10.14
C ALA A 22 4.47 11.55 -11.07
N ASP A 23 4.57 11.20 -12.36
CA ASP A 23 3.53 11.47 -13.36
C ASP A 23 2.20 10.78 -13.01
N ILE A 24 2.26 9.56 -12.49
CA ILE A 24 1.05 8.85 -12.03
C ILE A 24 0.45 9.60 -10.84
N LEU A 25 1.26 9.99 -9.86
CA LEU A 25 0.79 10.73 -8.69
C LEU A 25 0.16 12.07 -9.08
N GLU A 26 0.77 12.81 -10.01
CA GLU A 26 0.26 14.09 -10.50
C GLU A 26 -1.05 13.90 -11.26
N LYS A 27 -1.12 12.92 -12.17
CA LYS A 27 -2.32 12.60 -12.95
C LYS A 27 -3.54 12.34 -12.07
N TYR A 28 -3.36 11.68 -10.93
CA TYR A 28 -4.43 11.39 -9.97
C TYR A 28 -4.51 12.40 -8.82
N GLN A 29 -3.75 13.51 -8.89
CA GLN A 29 -3.72 14.58 -7.89
C GLN A 29 -3.41 14.09 -6.46
N ILE A 30 -2.59 13.05 -6.36
CA ILE A 30 -2.19 12.46 -5.08
C ILE A 30 -1.09 13.32 -4.45
N LYS A 31 -1.30 13.69 -3.18
CA LYS A 31 -0.40 14.54 -2.38
C LYS A 31 0.17 13.82 -1.16
N GLY A 32 -0.38 12.67 -0.81
CA GLY A 32 0.15 11.82 0.26
C GLY A 32 0.01 10.34 -0.04
N LEU A 33 0.95 9.54 0.44
CA LEU A 33 0.91 8.08 0.35
C LEU A 33 1.02 7.46 1.74
N VAL A 34 0.09 6.57 2.05
CA VAL A 34 0.19 5.64 3.17
C VAL A 34 0.54 4.28 2.58
N LEU A 35 1.74 3.82 2.90
CA LEU A 35 2.35 2.62 2.32
C LEU A 35 2.22 1.46 3.30
N ASP A 36 1.70 0.32 2.85
CA ASP A 36 1.98 -0.94 3.52
C ASP A 36 3.49 -1.26 3.48
N VAL A 37 3.97 -2.23 4.27
CA VAL A 37 5.40 -2.52 4.40
C VAL A 37 5.74 -3.93 3.95
N ASP A 38 5.13 -4.94 4.59
CA ASP A 38 5.50 -6.34 4.36
C ASP A 38 4.86 -6.83 3.08
N GLU A 39 5.66 -7.40 2.17
CA GLU A 39 5.23 -7.81 0.82
C GLU A 39 4.81 -6.65 -0.09
N THR A 40 4.71 -5.41 0.39
CA THR A 40 4.53 -4.21 -0.45
C THR A 40 5.85 -3.49 -0.75
N LEU A 41 6.58 -3.08 0.30
CA LEU A 41 7.87 -2.38 0.17
C LEU A 41 9.05 -3.33 0.25
N VAL A 42 8.91 -4.36 1.08
CA VAL A 42 10.03 -5.25 1.40
C VAL A 42 9.51 -6.66 1.59
N PRO A 43 10.22 -7.69 1.09
CA PRO A 43 9.90 -9.07 1.43
C PRO A 43 9.86 -9.28 2.94
N ILE A 44 8.97 -10.15 3.41
CA ILE A 44 8.80 -10.42 4.85
C ILE A 44 10.08 -10.96 5.52
N THR A 45 10.95 -11.58 4.72
CA THR A 45 12.26 -12.13 5.08
C THR A 45 13.38 -11.08 5.11
N ALA A 46 13.22 -9.99 4.36
CA ALA A 46 14.23 -8.94 4.24
C ALA A 46 14.20 -8.01 5.47
N MET A 47 15.37 -7.66 5.99
CA MET A 47 15.50 -6.83 7.19
C MET A 47 15.60 -5.32 6.90
N ASN A 48 16.01 -4.96 5.68
CA ASN A 48 16.27 -3.58 5.26
C ASN A 48 15.63 -3.32 3.89
N ALA A 49 15.34 -2.06 3.59
CA ALA A 49 14.93 -1.63 2.25
C ALA A 49 16.02 -1.92 1.21
N SER A 50 15.62 -2.26 -0.01
CA SER A 50 16.56 -2.38 -1.12
C SER A 50 17.13 -1.00 -1.50
N PRO A 51 18.30 -0.93 -2.18
CA PRO A 51 18.82 0.32 -2.72
C PRO A 51 17.84 0.97 -3.71
N GLU A 52 17.19 0.16 -4.54
CA GLU A 52 16.17 0.62 -5.51
C GLU A 52 14.98 1.28 -4.81
N LEU A 53 14.44 0.67 -3.75
CA LEU A 53 13.37 1.27 -2.98
C LEU A 53 13.82 2.58 -2.32
N SER A 54 15.05 2.62 -1.80
CA SER A 54 15.60 3.83 -1.18
C SER A 54 15.71 4.98 -2.18
N LEU A 55 16.10 4.69 -3.43
CA LEU A 55 16.14 5.67 -4.51
C LEU A 55 14.73 6.15 -4.88
N TRP A 56 13.78 5.23 -5.02
CA TRP A 56 12.38 5.58 -5.27
C TRP A 56 11.80 6.48 -4.16
N VAL A 57 12.04 6.15 -2.88
CA VAL A 57 11.61 7.01 -1.76
C VAL A 57 12.26 8.38 -1.86
N ALA A 58 13.55 8.47 -2.19
CA ALA A 58 14.25 9.74 -2.31
C ALA A 58 13.69 10.63 -3.44
N GLU A 59 13.21 10.03 -4.53
CA GLU A 59 12.57 10.73 -5.64
C GLU A 59 11.15 11.21 -5.31
N ILE A 60 10.36 10.37 -4.63
CA ILE A 60 8.94 10.64 -4.37
C ILE A 60 8.71 11.52 -3.13
N LYS A 61 9.54 11.38 -2.10
CA LYS A 61 9.39 12.09 -0.81
C LYS A 61 9.35 13.63 -0.92
N PRO A 62 10.08 14.30 -1.84
CA PRO A 62 9.96 15.74 -2.05
C PRO A 62 8.62 16.18 -2.67
N LEU A 63 7.93 15.26 -3.36
CA LEU A 63 6.72 15.55 -4.13
C LEU A 63 5.44 15.34 -3.32
N VAL A 64 5.44 14.35 -2.42
CA VAL A 64 4.27 13.93 -1.63
C VAL A 64 4.66 13.54 -0.20
N SER A 65 3.70 13.65 0.73
CA SER A 65 3.91 13.22 2.11
C SER A 65 3.83 11.70 2.23
N LEU A 66 4.84 11.05 2.81
CA LEU A 66 4.93 9.60 2.91
C LEU A 66 4.77 9.13 4.37
N TRP A 67 3.95 8.11 4.59
CA TRP A 67 3.82 7.40 5.86
C TRP A 67 3.83 5.90 5.65
N LEU A 68 4.44 5.16 6.58
CA LEU A 68 4.35 3.71 6.62
C LEU A 68 3.22 3.26 7.57
N ALA A 69 2.45 2.24 7.19
CA ALA A 69 1.42 1.65 8.02
C ALA A 69 1.33 0.14 7.82
N SER A 70 1.90 -0.62 8.76
CA SER A 70 1.95 -2.08 8.70
C SER A 70 1.00 -2.72 9.72
N ASN A 71 0.40 -3.85 9.36
CA ASN A 71 -0.30 -4.72 10.31
C ASN A 71 0.66 -5.46 11.26
N ASN A 72 1.96 -5.49 10.95
CA ASN A 72 2.98 -6.08 11.78
C ASN A 72 3.13 -5.31 13.10
N LEU A 73 3.18 -6.06 14.21
CA LEU A 73 3.33 -5.52 15.56
C LEU A 73 4.79 -5.28 15.96
N SER A 74 5.74 -5.80 15.18
CA SER A 74 7.17 -5.70 15.48
C SER A 74 7.68 -4.27 15.26
N GLN A 75 7.82 -3.53 16.35
CA GLN A 75 8.44 -2.21 16.35
C GLN A 75 9.87 -2.26 15.83
N THR A 76 10.63 -3.32 16.16
CA THR A 76 12.01 -3.50 15.69
C THR A 76 12.09 -3.63 14.17
N ARG A 77 11.19 -4.39 13.55
CA ARG A 77 11.19 -4.58 12.09
C ARG A 77 10.74 -3.32 11.37
N ILE A 78 9.55 -2.84 11.69
CA ILE A 78 8.96 -1.70 10.99
C ILE A 78 9.72 -0.41 11.30
N GLY A 79 10.20 -0.24 12.53
CA GLY A 79 11.05 0.88 12.94
C GLY A 79 12.36 0.91 12.16
N ARG A 80 13.07 -0.22 12.03
CA ARG A 80 14.30 -0.27 11.20
C ARG A 80 14.07 0.12 9.75
N ILE A 81 12.99 -0.39 9.14
CA ILE A 81 12.65 -0.03 7.75
C ILE A 81 12.32 1.47 7.67
N ALA A 82 11.49 1.97 8.57
CA ALA A 82 11.11 3.38 8.64
C ALA A 82 12.31 4.31 8.85
N GLU A 83 13.22 3.94 9.76
CA GLU A 83 14.47 4.66 10.02
C GLU A 83 15.37 4.66 8.78
N SER A 84 15.52 3.52 8.10
CA SER A 84 16.34 3.41 6.88
C SER A 84 15.83 4.30 5.73
N LEU A 85 14.51 4.50 5.66
CA LEU A 85 13.86 5.36 4.66
C LEU A 85 13.64 6.79 5.17
N ASN A 86 13.93 7.05 6.45
CA ASN A 86 13.64 8.29 7.17
C ASN A 86 12.17 8.72 7.01
N LEU A 87 11.22 7.81 7.31
CA LEU A 87 9.78 8.02 7.18
C LEU A 87 9.05 7.86 8.51
N PRO A 88 7.96 8.62 8.76
CA PRO A 88 7.06 8.35 9.87
C PRO A 88 6.30 7.03 9.65
N TYR A 89 5.94 6.35 10.74
CA TYR A 89 5.33 5.03 10.65
C TYR A 89 4.31 4.71 11.74
N ILE A 90 3.46 3.73 11.45
CA ILE A 90 2.51 3.11 12.38
C ILE A 90 2.66 1.59 12.33
N THR A 91 2.90 0.98 13.49
CA THR A 91 2.84 -0.47 13.69
C THR A 91 1.46 -0.94 14.12
N GLY A 92 1.14 -2.20 13.84
CA GLY A 92 -0.14 -2.81 14.19
C GLY A 92 -1.34 -2.05 13.67
N ALA A 93 -1.32 -1.56 12.44
CA ALA A 93 -2.37 -0.74 11.82
C ALA A 93 -3.77 -1.37 11.92
N ALA A 94 -3.83 -2.71 12.00
CA ALA A 94 -5.04 -3.52 12.11
C ALA A 94 -6.00 -3.31 10.93
N LYS A 95 -5.45 -3.06 9.73
CA LYS A 95 -6.18 -3.06 8.45
C LYS A 95 -6.94 -4.39 8.32
N PRO A 96 -8.25 -4.38 7.98
CA PRO A 96 -8.95 -3.30 7.29
C PRO A 96 -9.58 -2.20 8.17
N SER A 97 -9.20 -2.11 9.46
CA SER A 97 -9.61 -1.00 10.32
C SER A 97 -9.01 0.33 9.88
N ARG A 98 -9.85 1.37 9.78
CA ARG A 98 -9.45 2.73 9.40
C ARG A 98 -8.88 3.59 10.53
N ARG A 99 -8.95 3.11 11.79
CA ARG A 99 -8.66 3.93 12.98
C ARG A 99 -7.23 4.48 12.98
N LYS A 100 -6.26 3.64 12.65
CA LYS A 100 -4.84 4.03 12.63
C LYS A 100 -4.46 4.76 11.34
N LEU A 101 -5.00 4.35 10.19
CA LEU A 101 -4.79 5.08 8.93
C LEU A 101 -5.25 6.54 9.01
N ARG A 102 -6.38 6.80 9.68
CA ARG A 102 -6.85 8.18 9.91
C ARG A 102 -5.79 9.04 10.62
N LYS A 103 -4.99 8.47 11.52
CA LYS A 103 -3.93 9.22 12.20
C LYS A 103 -2.85 9.67 11.21
N ALA A 104 -2.45 8.81 10.28
CA ALA A 104 -1.50 9.17 9.24
C ALA A 104 -2.06 10.29 8.36
N VAL A 105 -3.29 10.14 7.85
CA VAL A 105 -3.95 11.16 7.02
C VAL A 105 -4.08 12.50 7.76
N THR A 106 -4.51 12.50 9.02
CA THR A 106 -4.60 13.73 9.83
C THR A 106 -3.23 14.36 10.05
N ALA A 107 -2.18 13.57 10.28
CA ALA A 107 -0.82 14.09 10.46
C ALA A 107 -0.23 14.67 9.16
N MET A 108 -0.66 14.19 7.99
CA MET A 108 -0.30 14.79 6.70
C MET A 108 -0.99 16.15 6.46
N ASN A 109 -2.08 16.45 7.17
CA ASN A 109 -2.90 17.64 6.96
C ASN A 109 -3.39 17.80 5.50
N LEU A 110 -3.82 16.68 4.91
CA LEU A 110 -4.33 16.61 3.54
C LEU A 110 -5.81 16.18 3.51
N PRO A 111 -6.57 16.60 2.49
CA PRO A 111 -7.86 15.99 2.18
C PRO A 111 -7.69 14.48 1.95
N VAL A 112 -8.60 13.66 2.46
CA VAL A 112 -8.45 12.20 2.43
C VAL A 112 -8.41 11.63 1.01
N GLU A 113 -9.15 12.27 0.10
CA GLU A 113 -9.21 11.96 -1.33
C GLU A 113 -7.89 12.24 -2.07
N GLN A 114 -7.01 13.08 -1.52
CA GLN A 114 -5.67 13.33 -2.06
C GLN A 114 -4.60 12.41 -1.44
N VAL A 115 -5.00 11.49 -0.56
CA VAL A 115 -4.10 10.50 0.04
C VAL A 115 -4.41 9.12 -0.54
N ALA A 116 -3.38 8.44 -1.04
CA ALA A 116 -3.52 7.07 -1.50
C ALA A 116 -3.05 6.05 -0.45
N MET A 117 -3.81 4.97 -0.28
CA MET A 117 -3.35 3.75 0.37
C MET A 117 -2.72 2.86 -0.71
N VAL A 118 -1.46 2.48 -0.50
CA VAL A 118 -0.71 1.61 -1.42
C VAL A 118 -0.36 0.30 -0.73
N GLY A 119 -0.75 -0.83 -1.33
CA GLY A 119 -0.48 -2.15 -0.78
C GLY A 119 -0.75 -3.27 -1.78
N ASP A 120 -0.43 -4.51 -1.41
CA ASP A 120 -0.53 -5.69 -2.27
C ASP A 120 -1.81 -6.51 -2.05
N ARG A 121 -2.60 -6.19 -1.01
CA ARG A 121 -3.77 -6.99 -0.59
C ARG A 121 -5.10 -6.25 -0.72
N LEU A 122 -6.09 -6.94 -1.29
CA LEU A 122 -7.44 -6.40 -1.47
C LEU A 122 -8.20 -6.29 -0.15
N PHE A 123 -8.15 -7.33 0.68
CA PHE A 123 -8.98 -7.43 1.90
C PHE A 123 -8.42 -6.64 3.08
N THR A 124 -7.21 -6.10 2.96
CA THR A 124 -6.62 -5.27 4.01
C THR A 124 -6.37 -3.87 3.52
N ASP A 125 -5.50 -3.65 2.54
CA ASP A 125 -5.07 -2.32 2.12
C ASP A 125 -6.16 -1.60 1.32
N VAL A 126 -6.61 -2.20 0.21
CA VAL A 126 -7.66 -1.61 -0.64
C VAL A 126 -8.95 -1.44 0.16
N LEU A 127 -9.34 -2.45 0.93
CA LEU A 127 -10.51 -2.36 1.80
C LEU A 127 -10.38 -1.24 2.85
N ALA A 128 -9.21 -1.08 3.49
CA ALA A 128 -9.03 -0.03 4.48
C ALA A 128 -9.07 1.37 3.85
N GLY A 129 -8.39 1.56 2.72
CA GLY A 129 -8.35 2.82 1.98
C GLY A 129 -9.75 3.23 1.52
N ASN A 130 -10.47 2.33 0.83
CA ASN A 130 -11.84 2.56 0.38
C ASN A 130 -12.81 2.88 1.54
N ARG A 131 -12.67 2.21 2.70
CA ARG A 131 -13.49 2.49 3.89
C ARG A 131 -13.20 3.83 4.56
N LEU A 132 -12.01 4.39 4.31
CA LEU A 132 -11.61 5.70 4.80
C LEU A 132 -11.85 6.81 3.77
N GLY A 133 -12.09 6.46 2.50
CA GLY A 133 -12.28 7.41 1.39
C GLY A 133 -10.97 7.85 0.73
N MET A 134 -9.89 7.08 0.95
CA MET A 134 -8.60 7.29 0.30
C MET A 134 -8.65 6.76 -1.13
N PHE A 135 -7.80 7.28 -2.00
CA PHE A 135 -7.46 6.61 -3.25
C PHE A 135 -6.75 5.28 -2.94
N THR A 136 -6.94 4.25 -3.75
CA THR A 136 -6.36 2.93 -3.51
C THR A 136 -5.55 2.45 -4.71
N ILE A 137 -4.26 2.16 -4.45
CA ILE A 137 -3.32 1.64 -5.44
C ILE A 137 -2.95 0.22 -5.04
N LEU A 138 -3.32 -0.74 -5.87
CA LEU A 138 -2.90 -2.13 -5.73
C LEU A 138 -1.60 -2.34 -6.51
N VAL A 139 -0.57 -2.84 -5.83
CA VAL A 139 0.73 -3.17 -6.43
C VAL A 139 0.96 -4.69 -6.45
N GLU A 140 1.93 -5.11 -7.25
CA GLU A 140 2.47 -6.46 -7.16
C GLU A 140 3.38 -6.61 -5.94
N PRO A 141 3.31 -7.74 -5.24
CA PRO A 141 4.03 -7.91 -4.00
C PRO A 141 5.54 -8.05 -4.26
N MET A 142 6.35 -7.41 -3.41
CA MET A 142 7.79 -7.64 -3.35
C MET A 142 8.07 -8.93 -2.58
N ILE A 143 8.42 -9.97 -3.33
CA ILE A 143 8.68 -11.31 -2.80
C ILE A 143 10.09 -11.78 -3.18
N ASP A 144 10.68 -12.63 -2.36
CA ASP A 144 11.92 -13.30 -2.73
C ASP A 144 11.68 -14.23 -3.93
N ALA A 145 12.66 -14.28 -4.84
CA ALA A 145 12.60 -15.16 -6.01
C ALA A 145 12.37 -16.65 -5.65
N GLY A 146 12.87 -17.10 -4.49
CA GLY A 146 12.64 -18.44 -3.97
C GLY A 146 11.22 -18.68 -3.41
N TYR A 147 10.54 -17.61 -2.99
CA TYR A 147 9.17 -17.66 -2.48
C TYR A 147 8.15 -17.57 -3.63
N ALA A 148 8.47 -16.82 -4.70
CA ALA A 148 7.67 -16.75 -5.93
C ALA A 148 7.40 -18.14 -6.56
N LEU A 149 8.35 -19.07 -6.43
CA LEU A 149 8.20 -20.45 -6.91
C LEU A 149 7.17 -21.26 -6.11
N ARG A 150 6.85 -20.87 -4.87
CA ARG A 150 5.88 -21.54 -3.99
C ARG A 150 4.59 -20.73 -3.93
N LYS A 151 3.80 -20.73 -5.01
CA LYS A 151 2.37 -20.37 -5.16
C LYS A 151 1.77 -19.39 -4.12
N HIS A 152 1.07 -18.35 -4.60
CA HIS A 152 0.20 -17.45 -3.82
C HIS A 152 -1.30 -17.86 -3.85
N PRO A 153 -1.73 -19.00 -3.26
CA PRO A 153 -3.13 -19.41 -3.31
C PRO A 153 -4.05 -18.42 -2.60
N VAL A 154 -3.56 -17.72 -1.57
CA VAL A 154 -4.36 -16.76 -0.79
C VAL A 154 -4.64 -15.48 -1.58
N ARG A 155 -3.65 -14.90 -2.29
CA ARG A 155 -3.87 -13.71 -3.13
C ARG A 155 -4.71 -14.04 -4.35
N SER A 156 -4.47 -15.18 -5.01
CA SER A 156 -5.32 -15.65 -6.11
C SER A 156 -6.76 -15.91 -5.65
N PHE A 157 -6.93 -16.42 -4.42
CA PHE A 157 -8.26 -16.58 -3.82
C PHE A 157 -8.89 -15.23 -3.45
N GLU A 158 -8.14 -14.29 -2.87
CA GLU A 158 -8.64 -12.93 -2.61
C GLU A 158 -9.11 -12.26 -3.92
N VAL A 159 -8.31 -12.35 -4.99
CA VAL A 159 -8.68 -11.84 -6.31
C VAL A 159 -9.96 -12.52 -6.81
N TRP A 160 -10.01 -13.85 -6.78
CA TRP A 160 -11.20 -14.60 -7.23
C TRP A 160 -12.46 -14.25 -6.42
N VAL A 161 -12.37 -14.21 -5.09
CA VAL A 161 -13.50 -13.82 -4.22
C VAL A 161 -13.90 -12.38 -4.48
N SER A 162 -12.95 -11.47 -4.66
CA SER A 162 -13.26 -10.07 -4.95
C SER A 162 -14.03 -9.92 -6.26
N GLN A 163 -13.62 -10.64 -7.31
CA GLN A 163 -14.31 -10.69 -8.60
C GLN A 163 -15.71 -11.33 -8.47
N ALA A 164 -15.84 -12.42 -7.71
CA ALA A 164 -17.13 -13.04 -7.41
C ALA A 164 -18.07 -12.09 -6.63
N LEU A 165 -17.52 -11.20 -5.81
CA LEU A 165 -18.25 -10.14 -5.11
C LEU A 165 -18.48 -8.87 -5.96
N GLY A 166 -18.05 -8.88 -7.23
CA GLY A 166 -18.30 -7.84 -8.22
C GLY A 166 -17.24 -6.73 -8.29
N ALA A 167 -16.02 -6.94 -7.81
CA ALA A 167 -14.90 -6.02 -8.02
C ALA A 167 -14.32 -6.18 -9.44
N SER A 168 -14.07 -5.08 -10.15
CA SER A 168 -13.27 -5.07 -11.40
C SER A 168 -11.83 -4.70 -11.07
N LEU A 169 -10.87 -5.42 -11.66
CA LEU A 169 -9.44 -5.15 -11.50
C LEU A 169 -8.82 -4.52 -12.76
N ASP A 170 -9.65 -4.04 -13.69
CA ASP A 170 -9.21 -3.45 -14.96
C ASP A 170 -8.72 -1.99 -14.80
N GLY A 171 -8.53 -1.54 -13.55
CA GLY A 171 -7.87 -0.28 -13.21
C GLY A 171 -8.68 0.99 -13.45
N ARG A 172 -10.02 0.92 -13.47
CA ARG A 172 -10.88 2.12 -13.59
C ARG A 172 -12.10 2.02 -12.68
N LYS A 173 -12.22 2.98 -11.76
CA LYS A 173 -13.45 3.34 -11.05
C LYS A 173 -14.03 4.62 -11.63
#